data_AF-A0AAV7EF27-F1
#
_entry.id   AF-A0AAV7EF27-F1
#
_cell.length_a   1.000
_cell.length_b   1.000
_cell.length_c   1.000
_cell.angle_alpha   90.00
_cell.angle_beta   90.00
_cell.angle_gamma   90.00
#
_symmetry.space_group_name_H-M   'P 1'
#
loop_
_entity.id
_entity.type
_entity.pdbx_description
1 polymer ?
#
loop_
_entity_poly.entity_id
_entity_poly.type
_entity_poly.pdbx_seq_one_letter_code
_entity_poly.pdbx_strand_id
1 'polypeptide(L)'
;MDGDGEDAGTSASSGTCRDPVRADDKEEAPAKDGAAEVDEEDEEDDHVVYVPGPLVPLKEQIEKDKDDESLRRWKEKLLGCLEGDLIDDKMEPEVTFQSIGIVTEDSAEINTPLPVRGNHCPLLFVLKEGSLYHLKLTFNVKHNIVSGLRYNNTVWKNGLQVDQSKGMLGTFAPKRGPYIHIMDEETTPSGMFARGIYSAKLKFEDDDRRCHLELDYTFEIKKR
;
A
#
# COMPACT_ATOMS: atom_id res chain seq x y z
N MET A 1 50.89 16.89 -23.39
CA MET A 1 50.06 17.59 -22.39
C MET A 1 48.75 16.86 -22.38
N ASP A 2 48.72 15.88 -21.50
CA ASP A 2 47.59 15.05 -21.12
C ASP A 2 46.48 15.94 -20.55
N GLY A 3 45.24 15.53 -20.79
CA GLY A 3 44.04 16.24 -20.33
C GLY A 3 42.81 15.39 -20.57
N ASP A 4 42.58 14.44 -19.67
CA ASP A 4 41.32 13.74 -19.46
C ASP A 4 40.18 14.72 -19.13
N GLY A 5 38.98 14.36 -19.56
CA GLY A 5 37.75 15.10 -19.29
C GLY A 5 36.53 14.38 -19.83
N GLU A 6 36.12 13.31 -19.13
CA GLU A 6 34.78 12.73 -19.16
C GLU A 6 33.74 13.73 -18.62
N ASP A 7 32.55 13.83 -19.24
CA ASP A 7 31.25 13.42 -18.65
C ASP A 7 30.09 13.75 -19.63
N ALA A 8 28.91 13.26 -19.29
CA ALA A 8 28.02 12.47 -20.11
C ALA A 8 26.95 13.25 -20.88
N GLY A 9 26.57 12.64 -22.00
CA GLY A 9 25.30 12.87 -22.64
C GLY A 9 24.15 12.11 -21.96
N THR A 10 22.97 12.73 -22.09
CA THR A 10 21.70 12.08 -22.46
C THR A 10 20.90 11.35 -21.36
N SER A 11 19.87 12.09 -20.92
CA SER A 11 18.48 11.68 -20.62
C SER A 11 18.04 10.21 -20.84
N ALA A 12 17.34 9.65 -19.84
CA ALA A 12 16.32 8.58 -19.98
C ALA A 12 15.45 8.58 -18.70
N SER A 13 14.21 9.09 -18.70
CA SER A 13 12.94 8.48 -19.12
C SER A 13 12.45 7.32 -18.23
N SER A 14 11.29 7.57 -17.61
CA SER A 14 10.46 6.68 -16.79
C SER A 14 9.92 5.50 -17.61
N GLY A 15 10.25 4.27 -17.22
CA GLY A 15 9.76 3.06 -17.86
C GLY A 15 8.41 2.61 -17.32
N THR A 16 7.37 2.69 -18.13
CA THR A 16 6.06 2.04 -17.92
C THR A 16 5.99 0.73 -18.72
N CYS A 17 5.44 -0.33 -18.13
CA CYS A 17 5.20 -1.60 -18.81
C CYS A 17 4.01 -1.47 -19.79
N ARG A 18 4.26 -1.47 -21.10
CA ARG A 18 3.24 -1.60 -22.15
C ARG A 18 3.74 -2.53 -23.26
N ASP A 19 2.92 -3.51 -23.62
CA ASP A 19 3.14 -4.41 -24.77
C ASP A 19 2.79 -3.74 -26.11
N PRO A 20 3.34 -4.20 -27.25
CA PRO A 20 3.19 -3.52 -28.55
C PRO A 20 1.93 -4.00 -29.30
N VAL A 21 1.13 -3.05 -29.79
CA VAL A 21 0.00 -3.30 -30.71
C VAL A 21 0.38 -2.86 -32.12
N ARG A 22 0.14 -3.74 -33.09
CA ARG A 22 0.32 -3.52 -34.53
C ARG A 22 -0.94 -2.90 -35.14
N ALA A 23 -0.76 -1.86 -35.94
CA ALA A 23 -1.80 -1.09 -36.63
C ALA A 23 -2.24 -1.75 -37.96
N ASP A 24 -3.50 -1.53 -38.35
CA ASP A 24 -3.93 -1.19 -39.71
C ASP A 24 -5.37 -0.61 -39.70
N ASP A 25 -5.58 0.41 -40.55
CA ASP A 25 -6.68 1.39 -40.59
C ASP A 25 -8.03 0.90 -41.17
N LYS A 26 -9.15 1.56 -40.78
CA LYS A 26 -9.99 2.51 -41.60
C LYS A 26 -11.47 2.63 -41.16
N GLU A 27 -11.97 3.82 -41.42
CA GLU A 27 -13.17 4.58 -41.04
C GLU A 27 -14.52 4.15 -41.67
N GLU A 28 -15.63 4.20 -40.91
CA GLU A 28 -16.91 4.89 -41.25
C GLU A 28 -18.00 4.64 -40.16
N ALA A 29 -18.75 5.69 -39.81
CA ALA A 29 -20.00 5.68 -39.03
C ALA A 29 -21.21 5.85 -39.99
N PRO A 30 -22.51 5.62 -39.65
CA PRO A 30 -23.19 6.28 -38.52
C PRO A 30 -24.41 5.54 -37.86
N ALA A 31 -24.98 6.22 -36.85
CA ALA A 31 -26.40 6.30 -36.42
C ALA A 31 -26.89 5.53 -35.16
N LYS A 32 -27.02 6.32 -34.08
CA LYS A 32 -28.13 6.50 -33.10
C LYS A 32 -29.04 5.31 -32.69
N ASP A 33 -29.04 5.02 -31.39
CA ASP A 33 -30.17 4.95 -30.43
C ASP A 33 -29.53 4.57 -29.07
N GLY A 34 -29.66 5.27 -27.95
CA GLY A 34 -30.88 5.75 -27.31
C GLY A 34 -31.18 4.87 -26.08
N ALA A 35 -30.38 4.98 -25.00
CA ALA A 35 -30.71 4.34 -23.72
C ALA A 35 -30.04 5.05 -22.52
N ALA A 36 -30.87 5.84 -21.82
CA ALA A 36 -30.80 6.29 -20.43
C ALA A 36 -29.42 6.32 -19.74
N GLU A 37 -28.83 7.52 -19.71
CA GLU A 37 -27.95 7.95 -18.62
C GLU A 37 -28.79 7.99 -17.34
N VAL A 38 -28.53 7.08 -16.41
CA VAL A 38 -28.96 7.24 -15.02
C VAL A 38 -27.95 8.19 -14.42
N ASP A 39 -28.32 9.46 -14.41
CA ASP A 39 -27.70 10.50 -13.59
C ASP A 39 -27.99 10.08 -12.14
N GLU A 40 -27.07 9.34 -11.52
CA GLU A 40 -27.09 9.11 -10.09
C GLU A 40 -26.84 10.48 -9.46
N GLU A 41 -27.94 11.10 -9.04
CA GLU A 41 -27.97 12.33 -8.27
C GLU A 41 -26.86 12.24 -7.20
N ASP A 42 -25.85 13.11 -7.32
CA ASP A 42 -24.86 13.36 -6.28
C ASP A 42 -25.65 13.67 -4.99
N GLU A 43 -25.83 12.66 -4.15
CA GLU A 43 -26.16 12.85 -2.75
C GLU A 43 -25.02 13.73 -2.21
N GLU A 44 -25.28 15.04 -2.07
CA GLU A 44 -24.46 15.97 -1.30
C GLU A 44 -24.41 15.43 0.13
N ASP A 45 -23.54 14.45 0.34
CA ASP A 45 -23.22 13.94 1.65
C ASP A 45 -22.57 15.10 2.39
N ASP A 46 -23.24 15.54 3.45
CA ASP A 46 -22.73 16.43 4.50
C ASP A 46 -21.55 15.75 5.25
N HIS A 47 -20.65 15.12 4.50
CA HIS A 47 -19.43 14.52 4.95
C HIS A 47 -18.54 15.64 5.50
N VAL A 48 -18.53 15.74 6.82
CA VAL A 48 -17.50 16.45 7.56
C VAL A 48 -16.14 15.93 7.08
N VAL A 49 -15.48 16.71 6.22
CA VAL A 49 -14.17 16.37 5.67
C VAL A 49 -13.19 16.29 6.84
N TYR A 50 -12.71 15.08 7.13
CA TYR A 50 -11.66 14.89 8.12
C TYR A 50 -10.40 15.64 7.68
N VAL A 51 -9.91 16.52 8.55
CA VAL A 51 -8.66 17.27 8.36
C VAL A 51 -7.67 16.78 9.42
N PRO A 52 -6.55 16.14 9.02
CA PRO A 52 -5.52 15.73 9.95
C PRO A 52 -4.99 16.90 10.79
N GLY A 53 -4.67 16.61 12.05
CA GLY A 53 -3.99 17.57 12.92
C GLY A 53 -2.56 17.86 12.43
N PRO A 54 -1.94 18.95 12.91
CA PRO A 54 -0.56 19.23 12.55
C PRO A 54 0.38 18.14 13.08
N LEU A 55 1.41 17.82 12.30
CA LEU A 55 2.45 16.92 12.71
C LEU A 55 3.26 17.53 13.87
N VAL A 56 3.36 16.80 14.98
CA VAL A 56 4.12 17.19 16.16
C VAL A 56 5.11 16.07 16.51
N PRO A 57 6.38 16.39 16.84
CA PRO A 57 7.35 15.39 17.28
C PRO A 57 6.88 14.63 18.53
N LEU A 58 7.13 13.32 18.57
CA LEU A 58 6.73 12.45 19.68
C LEU A 58 7.28 12.94 21.03
N LYS A 59 8.55 13.37 21.04
CA LYS A 59 9.20 13.90 22.24
C LYS A 59 8.49 15.13 22.80
N GLU A 60 8.11 16.06 21.94
CA GLU A 60 7.40 17.28 22.34
C GLU A 60 6.03 16.94 22.95
N GLN A 61 5.32 15.97 22.36
CA GLN A 61 4.06 15.49 22.93
C GLN A 61 4.27 14.92 24.34
N ILE A 62 5.30 14.10 24.56
CA ILE A 62 5.57 13.50 25.87
C ILE A 62 5.99 14.57 26.88
N GLU A 63 6.83 15.52 26.48
CA GLU A 63 7.32 16.57 27.36
C GLU A 63 6.22 17.54 27.82
N LYS A 64 5.29 17.89 26.93
CA LYS A 64 4.15 18.77 27.25
C LYS A 64 3.31 18.26 28.43
N ASP A 65 3.16 16.94 28.56
CA ASP A 65 2.28 16.33 29.55
C ASP A 65 3.06 15.70 30.72
N LYS A 66 4.35 16.03 30.90
CA LYS A 66 5.22 15.40 31.91
C LYS A 66 4.78 15.65 33.36
N ASP A 67 4.10 16.76 33.59
CA ASP A 67 3.64 17.22 34.90
C ASP A 67 2.22 16.74 35.22
N ASP A 68 1.52 16.12 34.25
CA ASP A 68 0.20 15.53 34.42
C ASP A 68 0.29 14.00 34.53
N GLU A 69 0.08 13.48 35.73
CA GLU A 69 0.12 12.04 35.99
C GLU A 69 -0.92 11.25 35.20
N SER A 70 -2.12 11.82 35.00
CA SER A 70 -3.22 11.15 34.31
C SER A 70 -2.93 11.00 32.81
N LEU A 71 -2.42 12.06 32.18
CA LEU A 71 -2.03 12.05 30.77
C LEU A 71 -0.82 11.15 30.54
N ARG A 72 0.17 11.15 31.44
CA ARG A 72 1.30 10.23 31.37
C ARG A 72 0.89 8.77 31.38
N ARG A 73 0.05 8.37 32.33
CA ARG A 73 -0.44 6.99 32.42
C ARG A 73 -1.27 6.60 31.19
N TRP A 74 -2.06 7.54 30.67
CA TRP A 74 -2.82 7.31 29.44
C TRP A 74 -1.90 7.10 28.22
N LYS A 75 -0.86 7.93 28.05
CA LYS A 75 0.11 7.77 26.96
C LYS A 75 0.91 6.48 27.08
N GLU A 76 1.34 6.13 28.29
CA GLU A 76 2.03 4.86 28.54
C GLU A 76 1.16 3.66 28.18
N LYS A 77 -0.16 3.74 28.41
CA LYS A 77 -1.10 2.69 28.02
C LYS A 77 -1.24 2.56 26.50
N LEU A 78 -1.18 3.66 25.75
CA LEU A 78 -1.34 3.67 24.29
C LEU A 78 -0.04 3.34 23.55
N LEU A 79 1.06 3.96 23.96
CA LEU A 79 2.35 3.90 23.28
C LEU A 79 3.25 2.80 23.85
N GLY A 80 2.86 2.19 24.97
CA GLY A 80 3.71 1.33 25.78
C GLY A 80 4.68 2.14 26.63
N CYS A 81 5.56 1.44 27.36
CA CYS A 81 6.73 2.05 27.95
C CYS A 81 7.68 2.48 26.82
N LEU A 82 7.52 3.71 26.33
CA LEU A 82 8.44 4.30 25.37
C LEU A 82 9.80 4.48 26.05
N GLU A 83 10.75 3.64 25.67
CA GLU A 83 12.13 3.75 26.12
C GLU A 83 12.81 4.95 25.44
N GLY A 84 13.77 5.56 26.13
CA GLY A 84 14.40 6.80 25.66
C GLY A 84 15.14 6.68 24.32
N ASP A 85 15.44 5.48 23.85
CA ASP A 85 16.02 5.20 22.53
C ASP A 85 15.00 5.22 21.39
N LEU A 86 13.70 5.09 21.68
CA LEU A 86 12.61 5.19 20.70
C LEU A 86 12.10 6.62 20.52
N ILE A 87 12.45 7.52 21.44
CA ILE A 87 12.03 8.92 21.45
C ILE A 87 13.20 9.77 20.95
N ASP A 88 13.08 10.30 19.74
CA ASP A 88 14.02 11.29 19.23
C ASP A 88 13.32 12.59 18.83
N ASP A 89 14.12 13.56 18.37
CA ASP A 89 13.65 14.87 17.93
C ASP A 89 13.21 14.86 16.45
N LYS A 90 13.13 13.70 15.79
CA LYS A 90 12.73 13.65 14.39
C LYS A 90 11.23 13.87 14.27
N MET A 91 10.88 14.78 13.36
CA MET A 91 9.50 15.14 13.11
C MET A 91 8.76 14.08 12.29
N GLU A 92 9.44 13.43 11.35
CA GLU A 92 8.82 12.51 10.41
C GLU A 92 8.91 11.05 10.89
N PRO A 93 7.82 10.28 10.82
CA PRO A 93 7.86 8.86 11.11
C PRO A 93 8.57 8.08 9.99
N GLU A 94 9.22 6.98 10.36
CA GLU A 94 9.79 6.03 9.40
C GLU A 94 9.07 4.70 9.54
N VAL A 95 8.44 4.24 8.45
CA VAL A 95 7.85 2.90 8.36
C VAL A 95 8.73 2.03 7.47
N THR A 96 9.17 0.89 8.01
CA THR A 96 9.94 -0.10 7.25
C THR A 96 9.17 -1.40 7.17
N PHE A 97 8.66 -1.73 5.98
CA PHE A 97 8.04 -3.01 5.73
C PHE A 97 9.09 -4.11 5.62
N GLN A 98 8.95 -5.13 6.47
CA GLN A 98 9.86 -6.28 6.55
C GLN A 98 9.38 -7.43 5.69
N SER A 99 8.06 -7.66 5.62
CA SER A 99 7.51 -8.72 4.79
C SER A 99 6.03 -8.54 4.47
N ILE A 100 5.61 -9.20 3.40
CA ILE A 100 4.24 -9.33 2.94
C ILE A 100 3.93 -10.81 2.78
N GLY A 101 2.76 -11.23 3.22
CA GLY A 101 2.36 -12.62 3.17
C GLY A 101 0.88 -12.82 2.94
N ILE A 102 0.51 -14.06 2.67
CA ILE A 102 -0.87 -14.49 2.56
C ILE A 102 -1.14 -15.58 3.59
N VAL A 103 -2.21 -15.40 4.34
CA VAL A 103 -2.77 -16.36 5.29
C VAL A 103 -4.03 -16.92 4.67
N THR A 104 -4.13 -18.24 4.55
CA THR A 104 -5.35 -18.94 4.14
C THR A 104 -5.70 -19.97 5.21
N GLU A 105 -6.97 -20.39 5.29
CA GLU A 105 -7.39 -21.45 6.22
C GLU A 105 -6.69 -22.79 5.91
N ASP A 106 -6.45 -23.05 4.62
CA ASP A 106 -6.09 -24.37 4.09
C ASP A 106 -4.58 -24.62 3.98
N SER A 107 -3.72 -23.61 4.14
CA SER A 107 -2.31 -23.70 3.76
C SER A 107 -1.35 -23.06 4.75
N ALA A 108 -0.08 -23.48 4.67
CA ALA A 108 1.00 -22.81 5.38
C ALA A 108 1.11 -21.35 4.92
N GLU A 109 1.22 -20.43 5.88
CA GLU A 109 1.41 -19.00 5.62
C GLU A 109 2.55 -18.79 4.61
N ILE A 110 2.24 -18.14 3.49
CA ILE A 110 3.23 -17.75 2.49
C ILE A 110 3.73 -16.37 2.89
N ASN A 111 5.03 -16.23 3.18
CA ASN A 111 5.61 -14.98 3.64
C ASN A 111 6.82 -14.62 2.78
N THR A 112 6.80 -13.44 2.16
CA THR A 112 7.88 -12.94 1.31
C THR A 112 8.55 -11.72 1.97
N PRO A 113 9.87 -11.77 2.20
CA PRO A 113 10.60 -10.64 2.77
C PRO A 113 10.66 -9.46 1.80
N LEU A 114 10.62 -8.26 2.35
CA LEU A 114 10.74 -6.98 1.66
C LEU A 114 12.07 -6.30 2.02
N PRO A 115 12.67 -5.52 1.09
CA PRO A 115 12.26 -5.34 -0.30
C PRO A 115 12.50 -6.61 -1.13
N VAL A 116 11.65 -6.86 -2.12
CA VAL A 116 11.82 -8.01 -3.02
C VAL A 116 13.04 -7.76 -3.91
N ARG A 117 14.06 -8.62 -3.80
CA ARG A 117 15.27 -8.51 -4.63
C ARG A 117 15.01 -9.13 -6.00
N GLY A 118 15.14 -8.38 -7.09
CA GLY A 118 15.08 -8.93 -8.46
C GLY A 118 14.26 -8.11 -9.45
N ASN A 119 13.81 -8.78 -10.52
CA ASN A 119 13.07 -8.21 -11.67
C ASN A 119 11.93 -7.29 -11.28
N HIS A 120 11.61 -6.35 -12.19
CA HIS A 120 10.38 -5.58 -12.18
C HIS A 120 9.17 -6.53 -12.09
N CYS A 121 8.30 -6.40 -11.09
CA CYS A 121 7.11 -7.24 -10.83
C CYS A 121 7.38 -8.73 -10.53
N PRO A 122 7.87 -9.08 -9.33
CA PRO A 122 8.05 -10.47 -8.90
C PRO A 122 6.69 -11.21 -8.74
N LEU A 123 6.66 -12.51 -9.05
CA LEU A 123 5.53 -13.39 -8.71
C LEU A 123 5.61 -13.75 -7.23
N LEU A 124 4.75 -13.15 -6.41
CA LEU A 124 4.79 -13.32 -4.95
C LEU A 124 3.95 -14.47 -4.45
N PHE A 125 2.79 -14.70 -5.08
CA PHE A 125 1.79 -15.62 -4.56
C PHE A 125 1.18 -16.48 -5.65
N VAL A 126 0.88 -17.72 -5.28
CA VAL A 126 0.04 -18.62 -6.07
C VAL A 126 -1.15 -18.98 -5.19
N LEU A 127 -2.34 -18.62 -5.64
CA LEU A 127 -3.58 -18.78 -4.90
C LEU A 127 -4.49 -19.77 -5.60
N LYS A 128 -5.21 -20.56 -4.80
CA LYS A 128 -6.29 -21.41 -5.29
C LYS A 128 -7.52 -20.55 -5.56
N GLU A 129 -8.25 -20.85 -6.62
CA GLU A 129 -9.48 -20.16 -7.01
C GLU A 129 -10.59 -20.38 -5.97
N GLY A 130 -11.47 -19.39 -5.76
CA GLY A 130 -12.56 -19.48 -4.80
C GLY A 130 -12.13 -19.68 -3.35
N SER A 131 -10.91 -19.25 -3.01
CA SER A 131 -10.33 -19.44 -1.67
C SER A 131 -10.35 -18.12 -0.90
N LEU A 132 -10.64 -18.20 0.39
CA LEU A 132 -10.54 -17.08 1.32
C LEU A 132 -9.08 -16.89 1.72
N TYR A 133 -8.66 -15.63 1.79
CA TYR A 133 -7.33 -15.27 2.22
C TYR A 133 -7.30 -13.92 2.91
N HIS A 134 -6.26 -13.72 3.72
CA HIS A 134 -5.89 -12.44 4.28
C HIS A 134 -4.49 -12.05 3.84
N LEU A 135 -4.31 -10.76 3.53
CA LEU A 135 -2.97 -10.21 3.37
C LEU A 135 -2.39 -9.89 4.76
N LYS A 136 -1.16 -10.34 5.01
CA LYS A 136 -0.43 -10.13 6.25
C LYS A 136 0.79 -9.27 6.00
N LEU A 137 0.94 -8.19 6.76
CA LEU A 137 2.05 -7.26 6.68
C LEU A 137 2.83 -7.29 7.98
N THR A 138 4.16 -7.31 7.86
CA THR A 138 5.07 -7.15 8.99
C THR A 138 5.91 -5.91 8.76
N PHE A 139 5.85 -4.93 9.67
CA PHE A 139 6.57 -3.67 9.51
C PHE A 139 6.99 -3.06 10.85
N ASN A 140 8.03 -2.23 10.83
CA ASN A 140 8.48 -1.44 11.97
C ASN A 140 8.09 0.02 11.81
N VAL A 141 7.88 0.70 12.93
CA VAL A 141 7.69 2.15 13.00
C VAL A 141 8.78 2.73 13.92
N LYS A 142 9.39 3.83 13.49
CA LYS A 142 10.39 4.58 14.25
C LYS A 142 10.11 6.06 14.23
N HIS A 143 10.82 6.79 15.10
CA HIS A 143 10.94 8.25 15.13
C HIS A 143 9.67 8.98 15.61
N ASN A 144 8.54 8.79 14.94
CA ASN A 144 7.29 9.42 15.32
C ASN A 144 6.08 8.49 15.10
N ILE A 145 4.92 8.92 15.59
CA ILE A 145 3.64 8.25 15.35
C ILE A 145 3.27 8.40 13.88
N VAL A 146 2.89 7.29 13.24
CA VAL A 146 2.27 7.27 11.92
C VAL A 146 0.78 7.37 12.12
N SER A 147 0.16 8.48 11.71
CA SER A 147 -1.28 8.67 11.81
C SER A 147 -1.98 8.33 10.50
N GLY A 148 -3.08 7.60 10.58
CA GLY A 148 -3.90 7.30 9.41
C GLY A 148 -3.20 6.49 8.32
N LEU A 149 -2.35 5.52 8.69
CA LEU A 149 -1.73 4.63 7.72
C LEU A 149 -2.83 3.85 6.98
N ARG A 150 -2.91 4.04 5.68
CA ARG A 150 -3.90 3.45 4.78
C ARG A 150 -3.20 2.74 3.63
N TYR A 151 -3.92 1.79 3.03
CA TYR A 151 -3.45 1.09 1.85
C TYR A 151 -4.37 1.36 0.65
N ASN A 152 -3.80 1.24 -0.54
CA ASN A 152 -4.52 1.13 -1.80
C ASN A 152 -3.89 -0.01 -2.60
N ASN A 153 -4.65 -1.07 -2.84
CA ASN A 153 -4.27 -2.18 -3.70
C ASN A 153 -5.10 -2.12 -4.97
N THR A 154 -4.44 -2.04 -6.12
CA THR A 154 -5.12 -2.09 -7.42
C THR A 154 -4.65 -3.31 -8.17
N VAL A 155 -5.57 -4.05 -8.78
CA VAL A 155 -5.31 -5.33 -9.45
C VAL A 155 -5.72 -5.26 -10.92
N TRP A 156 -4.86 -5.79 -11.78
CA TRP A 156 -5.04 -5.87 -13.22
C TRP A 156 -4.92 -7.30 -13.73
N LYS A 157 -5.71 -7.60 -14.76
CA LYS A 157 -5.60 -8.81 -15.56
C LYS A 157 -5.48 -8.43 -17.03
N ASN A 158 -4.43 -8.89 -17.71
CA ASN A 158 -4.16 -8.57 -19.11
C ASN A 158 -4.23 -7.06 -19.42
N GLY A 159 -3.73 -6.23 -18.50
CA GLY A 159 -3.75 -4.76 -18.62
C GLY A 159 -5.07 -4.07 -18.27
N LEU A 160 -6.16 -4.81 -18.07
CA LEU A 160 -7.44 -4.26 -17.61
C LEU A 160 -7.50 -4.26 -16.08
N GLN A 161 -7.89 -3.14 -15.47
CA GLN A 161 -8.15 -3.07 -14.04
C GLN A 161 -9.39 -3.90 -13.72
N VAL A 162 -9.24 -4.87 -12.81
CA VAL A 162 -10.31 -5.81 -12.44
C VAL A 162 -10.77 -5.64 -11.00
N ASP A 163 -9.94 -5.03 -10.16
CA ASP A 163 -10.28 -4.78 -8.75
C ASP A 163 -9.46 -3.60 -8.19
N GLN A 164 -10.00 -2.95 -7.16
CA GLN A 164 -9.31 -1.96 -6.35
C GLN A 164 -9.85 -1.98 -4.92
N SER A 165 -8.99 -2.30 -3.95
CA SER A 165 -9.31 -2.26 -2.53
C SER A 165 -8.52 -1.17 -1.82
N LYS A 166 -9.18 -0.45 -0.91
CA LYS A 166 -8.59 0.62 -0.10
C LYS A 166 -9.08 0.46 1.33
N GLY A 167 -8.24 0.75 2.30
CA GLY A 167 -8.63 0.66 3.70
C GLY A 167 -7.66 1.33 4.65
N MET A 168 -8.14 1.60 5.86
CA MET A 168 -7.39 2.22 6.95
C MET A 168 -6.77 1.14 7.83
N LEU A 169 -5.44 1.08 7.93
CA LEU A 169 -4.76 0.20 8.88
C LEU A 169 -4.76 0.80 10.29
N GLY A 170 -4.69 2.14 10.38
CA GLY A 170 -4.81 2.89 11.63
C GLY A 170 -3.58 3.72 12.00
N THR A 171 -3.41 3.94 13.30
CA THR A 171 -2.31 4.75 13.86
C THR A 171 -1.30 3.87 14.59
N PHE A 172 -0.02 4.07 14.32
CA PHE A 172 1.06 3.22 14.82
C PHE A 172 2.15 4.06 15.49
N ALA A 173 2.52 3.68 16.71
CA ALA A 173 3.59 4.34 17.46
C ALA A 173 4.96 3.68 17.20
N PRO A 174 6.08 4.36 17.44
CA PRO A 174 7.38 3.72 17.46
C PRO A 174 7.46 2.63 18.55
N LYS A 175 7.93 1.44 18.19
CA LYS A 175 8.22 0.36 19.16
C LYS A 175 9.38 -0.52 18.67
N ARG A 176 10.04 -1.24 19.58
CA ARG A 176 11.21 -2.09 19.25
C ARG A 176 10.89 -3.27 18.32
N GLY A 177 9.74 -3.92 18.52
CA GLY A 177 9.32 -5.08 17.74
C GLY A 177 8.46 -4.69 16.52
N PRO A 178 8.26 -5.62 15.56
CA PRO A 178 7.39 -5.34 14.43
C PRO A 178 5.92 -5.29 14.83
N TYR A 179 5.15 -4.53 14.05
CA TYR A 179 3.72 -4.69 13.92
C TYR A 179 3.44 -5.82 12.95
N ILE A 180 2.46 -6.65 13.30
CA ILE A 180 1.86 -7.65 12.42
C ILE A 180 0.42 -7.18 12.20
N HIS A 181 0.07 -6.88 10.96
CA HIS A 181 -1.27 -6.48 10.60
C HIS A 181 -1.84 -7.49 9.60
N ILE A 182 -3.03 -7.99 9.89
CA ILE A 182 -3.79 -8.89 9.02
C ILE A 182 -4.95 -8.06 8.47
N MET A 183 -5.01 -7.92 7.16
CA MET A 183 -6.03 -7.15 6.46
C MET A 183 -7.34 -7.94 6.38
N ASP A 184 -8.39 -7.27 5.93
CA ASP A 184 -9.71 -7.86 5.76
C ASP A 184 -9.66 -9.09 4.82
N GLU A 185 -10.61 -9.99 5.03
CA GLU A 185 -10.72 -11.22 4.25
C GLU A 185 -11.12 -10.91 2.81
N GLU A 186 -10.40 -11.49 1.86
CA GLU A 186 -10.70 -11.41 0.43
C GLU A 186 -10.92 -12.81 -0.14
N THR A 187 -11.74 -12.91 -1.19
CA THR A 187 -12.01 -14.18 -1.90
C THR A 187 -11.42 -14.14 -3.30
N THR A 188 -10.60 -15.12 -3.66
CA THR A 188 -10.12 -15.21 -5.05
C THR A 188 -11.27 -15.56 -6.00
N PRO A 189 -11.34 -14.93 -7.19
CA PRO A 189 -12.36 -15.27 -8.18
C PRO A 189 -12.21 -16.73 -8.64
N SER A 190 -13.30 -17.31 -9.13
CA SER A 190 -13.35 -18.70 -9.59
C SER A 190 -13.82 -18.84 -11.03
N GLY A 191 -13.44 -19.95 -11.66
CA GLY A 191 -13.86 -20.28 -13.02
C GLY A 191 -12.73 -20.15 -14.05
N MET A 192 -12.98 -20.70 -15.24
CA MET A 192 -11.95 -20.83 -16.27
C MET A 192 -11.33 -19.49 -16.68
N PHE A 193 -12.13 -18.43 -16.72
CA PHE A 193 -11.69 -17.08 -17.07
C PHE A 193 -11.05 -16.31 -15.91
N ALA A 194 -11.20 -16.76 -14.65
CA ALA A 194 -10.57 -16.16 -13.48
C ALA A 194 -9.15 -16.67 -13.26
N ARG A 195 -8.81 -17.88 -13.73
CA ARG A 195 -7.45 -18.42 -13.58
C ARG A 195 -6.43 -17.62 -14.41
N GLY A 196 -5.17 -17.67 -13.99
CA GLY A 196 -4.05 -17.01 -14.67
C GLY A 196 -3.31 -15.99 -13.80
N ILE A 197 -2.44 -15.22 -14.45
CA ILE A 197 -1.57 -14.24 -13.79
C ILE A 197 -2.27 -12.89 -13.71
N TYR A 198 -2.12 -12.26 -12.56
CA TYR A 198 -2.57 -10.92 -12.24
C TYR A 198 -1.37 -10.06 -11.86
N SER A 199 -1.44 -8.78 -12.21
CA SER A 199 -0.52 -7.77 -11.72
C SER A 199 -1.24 -6.94 -10.67
N ALA A 200 -0.51 -6.49 -9.66
CA ALA A 200 -1.05 -5.67 -8.59
C ALA A 200 -0.05 -4.60 -8.17
N LYS A 201 -0.60 -3.50 -7.65
CA LYS A 201 0.13 -2.36 -7.13
C LYS A 201 -0.43 -2.03 -5.77
N LEU A 202 0.40 -2.27 -4.76
CA LEU A 202 0.07 -2.02 -3.37
C LEU A 202 0.84 -0.80 -2.88
N LYS A 203 0.11 0.22 -2.42
CA LYS A 203 0.67 1.47 -1.91
C LYS A 203 0.22 1.71 -0.48
N PHE A 204 1.13 2.19 0.36
CA PHE A 204 0.85 2.62 1.73
C PHE A 204 1.16 4.11 1.89
N GLU A 205 0.17 4.85 2.37
CA GLU A 205 0.27 6.29 2.64
C GLU A 205 -0.27 6.62 4.03
N ASP A 206 0.17 7.71 4.63
CA ASP A 206 -0.37 8.24 5.89
C ASP A 206 -1.20 9.53 5.68
N ASP A 207 -1.74 10.07 6.77
CA ASP A 207 -2.53 11.31 6.76
C ASP A 207 -1.73 12.54 6.30
N ASP A 208 -0.40 12.51 6.47
CA ASP A 208 0.55 13.53 5.98
C ASP A 208 0.90 13.36 4.50
N ARG A 209 0.24 12.41 3.79
CA ARG A 209 0.49 12.03 2.39
C ARG A 209 1.88 11.49 2.13
N ARG A 210 2.57 10.97 3.16
CA ARG A 210 3.86 10.30 2.97
C ARG A 210 3.63 8.90 2.45
N CYS A 211 4.31 8.56 1.35
CA CYS A 211 4.32 7.20 0.82
C CYS A 211 5.40 6.38 1.53
N HIS A 212 4.97 5.33 2.25
CA HIS A 212 5.86 4.47 3.04
C HIS A 212 6.32 3.23 2.28
N LEU A 213 5.49 2.73 1.36
CA LEU A 213 5.82 1.63 0.47
C LEU A 213 4.96 1.72 -0.78
N GLU A 214 5.59 1.46 -1.93
CA GLU A 214 4.91 1.22 -3.20
C GLU A 214 5.51 -0.08 -3.77
N LEU A 215 4.67 -1.10 -3.94
CA LEU A 215 5.07 -2.44 -4.34
C LEU A 215 4.24 -2.88 -5.54
N ASP A 216 4.90 -2.98 -6.69
CA ASP A 216 4.36 -3.66 -7.86
C ASP A 216 4.70 -5.16 -7.77
N TYR A 217 3.70 -6.02 -7.87
CA TYR A 217 3.86 -7.47 -7.78
C TYR A 217 2.90 -8.21 -8.70
N THR A 218 3.17 -9.50 -8.91
CA THR A 218 2.24 -10.40 -9.61
C THR A 218 1.82 -11.56 -8.72
N PHE A 219 0.65 -12.11 -8.98
CA PHE A 219 0.16 -13.33 -8.34
C PHE A 219 -0.60 -14.18 -9.36
N GLU A 220 -0.68 -15.48 -9.11
CA GLU A 220 -1.33 -16.43 -10.03
C GLU A 220 -2.51 -17.14 -9.36
N ILE A 221 -3.65 -17.18 -10.02
CA ILE A 221 -4.83 -17.94 -9.57
C ILE A 221 -4.89 -19.27 -10.33
N LYS A 222 -4.91 -20.38 -9.57
CA LYS A 222 -4.98 -21.76 -10.09
C LYS A 222 -6.18 -22.52 -9.54
N LYS A 223 -6.54 -23.61 -10.21
CA LYS A 223 -7.61 -24.50 -9.74
C LYS A 223 -7.23 -25.28 -8.47
N ARG A 224 -5.94 -25.60 -8.32
CA ARG A 224 -5.34 -26.34 -7.21
C ARG A 224 -3.92 -25.85 -7.02
#